data_AF-A0A1V4V2Z0-F1
#
_entry.id   AF-A0A1V4V2Z0-F1
#
_cell.length_a   1.000
_cell.length_b   1.000
_cell.length_c   1.000
_cell.angle_alpha   90.00
_cell.angle_beta   90.00
_cell.angle_gamma   90.00
#
_symmetry.space_group_name_H-M   'P 1'
#
loop_
_entity.id
_entity.type
_entity.pdbx_description
1 polymer ?
#
loop_
_entity_poly.entity_id
_entity_poly.type
_entity_poly.pdbx_seq_one_letter_code
_entity_poly.pdbx_strand_id
1 'polypeptide(L)'
;MAITVWCDLMYSQIITICWSIRQVNRNLSDRKSLSDYSIKYLRDACHKLGDMLTQVDQVNPGEEIKVTDHDGKVRAFSLKEVAKMLSDAKKIREFQLIDHVDKWASAKAEG
;
A
#
# COMPACT_ATOMS: atom_id res chain seq x y z
N MET A 1 -24.09 8.14 -5.58
CA MET A 1 -23.50 7.90 -6.92
C MET A 1 -22.16 8.60 -7.12
N ALA A 2 -21.99 9.90 -6.81
CA ALA A 2 -20.69 10.56 -6.98
C ALA A 2 -19.60 10.09 -5.99
N ILE A 3 -19.96 9.83 -4.72
CA ILE A 3 -19.03 9.39 -3.67
C ILE A 3 -18.52 7.96 -3.91
N THR A 4 -19.40 7.06 -4.35
CA THR A 4 -19.04 5.66 -4.64
C THR A 4 -18.05 5.55 -5.80
N VAL A 5 -18.28 6.28 -6.89
CA VAL A 5 -17.36 6.32 -8.06
C VAL A 5 -16.00 6.92 -7.70
N TRP A 6 -15.97 7.89 -6.78
CA TRP A 6 -14.71 8.45 -6.28
C TRP A 6 -13.91 7.43 -5.45
N CYS A 7 -14.58 6.66 -4.59
CA CYS A 7 -13.94 5.59 -3.82
C CYS A 7 -13.39 4.48 -4.72
N ASP A 8 -14.15 4.04 -5.74
CA ASP A 8 -13.70 3.03 -6.71
C ASP A 8 -12.42 3.46 -7.44
N LEU A 9 -12.36 4.73 -7.86
CA LEU A 9 -11.18 5.30 -8.49
C LEU A 9 -9.98 5.32 -7.53
N MET A 10 -10.20 5.65 -6.25
CA MET A 10 -9.15 5.64 -5.23
C MET A 10 -8.60 4.23 -4.99
N TYR A 11 -9.46 3.22 -4.83
CA TYR A 11 -9.04 1.84 -4.64
C TYR A 11 -8.30 1.30 -5.87
N SER A 12 -8.78 1.58 -7.09
CA SER A 12 -8.09 1.22 -8.33
C SER A 12 -6.69 1.84 -8.45
N GLN A 13 -6.55 3.11 -8.04
CA GLN A 13 -5.24 3.77 -7.99
C GLN A 13 -4.31 3.15 -6.94
N ILE A 14 -4.83 2.76 -5.77
CA ILE A 14 -4.06 2.07 -4.72
C ILE A 14 -3.52 0.74 -5.27
N ILE A 15 -4.38 -0.08 -5.89
CA ILE A 15 -4.00 -1.35 -6.52
C ILE A 15 -2.92 -1.13 -7.59
N THR A 16 -3.08 -0.10 -8.42
CA THR A 16 -2.12 0.24 -9.48
C THR A 16 -0.75 0.58 -8.91
N ILE A 17 -0.68 1.37 -7.83
CA ILE A 17 0.58 1.73 -7.18
C ILE A 17 1.20 0.49 -6.51
N CYS A 18 0.42 -0.34 -5.82
CA CYS A 18 0.89 -1.60 -5.24
C CYS A 18 1.50 -2.52 -6.32
N TRP A 19 0.86 -2.66 -7.47
CA TRP A 19 1.41 -3.40 -8.61
C TRP A 19 2.73 -2.80 -9.10
N SER A 20 2.79 -1.48 -9.29
CA SER A 20 4.01 -0.81 -9.76
C SER A 20 5.19 -1.00 -8.81
N ILE A 21 4.96 -0.87 -7.49
CA ILE A 21 5.98 -1.12 -6.46
C ILE A 21 6.52 -2.54 -6.57
N ARG A 22 5.66 -3.55 -6.76
CA ARG A 22 6.08 -4.95 -6.94
C ARG A 22 6.95 -5.13 -8.19
N GLN A 23 6.55 -4.53 -9.31
CA GLN A 23 7.31 -4.61 -10.56
C GLN A 23 8.70 -3.98 -10.41
N VAL A 24 8.78 -2.78 -9.84
CA VAL A 24 10.07 -2.09 -9.65
C VAL A 24 10.95 -2.82 -8.64
N ASN A 25 10.38 -3.35 -7.55
CA ASN A 25 11.13 -4.14 -6.57
C ASN A 25 11.68 -5.44 -7.17
N ARG A 26 10.90 -6.14 -8.00
CA ARG A 26 11.35 -7.34 -8.73
C ARG A 26 12.49 -7.00 -9.71
N ASN A 27 12.33 -5.95 -10.50
CA ASN A 27 13.36 -5.48 -11.43
C ASN A 27 14.66 -5.07 -10.73
N LEU A 28 14.59 -4.50 -9.51
CA LEU A 28 15.76 -4.18 -8.69
C LEU A 28 16.47 -5.42 -8.16
N SER A 29 15.72 -6.44 -7.73
CA SER A 29 16.30 -7.73 -7.33
C SER A 29 17.03 -8.40 -8.49
N ASP A 30 16.51 -8.28 -9.71
CA ASP A 30 17.11 -8.87 -10.91
C ASP A 30 18.29 -8.04 -11.49
N ARG A 31 18.33 -6.72 -11.25
CA ARG A 31 19.34 -5.82 -11.84
C ARG A 31 19.92 -4.88 -10.78
N LYS A 32 21.05 -5.28 -10.18
CA LYS A 32 21.81 -4.50 -9.16
C LYS A 32 22.22 -3.07 -9.59
N SER A 33 22.13 -2.69 -10.87
CA SER A 33 22.67 -1.42 -11.39
C SER A 33 21.66 -0.27 -11.57
N LEU A 34 20.39 -0.44 -11.20
CA LEU A 34 19.34 0.60 -11.35
C LEU A 34 19.03 1.33 -10.03
N SER A 35 20.01 1.42 -9.13
CA SER A 35 19.79 1.65 -7.69
C SER A 35 19.08 2.96 -7.38
N ASP A 36 19.58 4.11 -7.85
CA ASP A 36 19.18 5.38 -7.23
C ASP A 36 17.80 5.86 -7.69
N TYR A 37 17.50 5.74 -8.99
CA TYR A 37 16.21 6.13 -9.53
C TYR A 37 15.08 5.23 -9.04
N SER A 38 15.31 3.92 -9.02
CA SER A 38 14.30 2.94 -8.61
C SER A 38 14.05 3.00 -7.10
N ILE A 39 15.08 3.21 -6.28
CA ILE A 39 14.92 3.41 -4.84
C ILE A 39 14.13 4.69 -4.56
N LYS A 40 14.44 5.79 -5.27
CA LYS A 40 13.67 7.04 -5.16
C LYS A 40 12.20 6.82 -5.56
N TYR A 41 11.96 6.14 -6.68
CA TYR A 41 10.61 5.82 -7.13
C TYR A 41 9.84 5.00 -6.08
N LEU A 42 10.45 3.94 -5.54
CA LEU A 42 9.82 3.11 -4.52
C LEU A 42 9.44 3.92 -3.28
N ARG A 43 10.33 4.81 -2.82
CA ARG A 43 10.05 5.68 -1.67
C ARG A 43 8.88 6.62 -1.96
N ASP A 44 8.92 7.30 -3.10
CA ASP A 44 7.88 8.26 -3.48
C ASP A 44 6.52 7.56 -3.69
N ALA A 45 6.53 6.34 -4.25
CA ALA A 45 5.34 5.50 -4.41
C ALA A 45 4.76 5.05 -3.07
N CYS A 46 5.60 4.65 -2.10
CA CYS A 46 5.14 4.29 -0.76
C CYS A 46 4.57 5.49 0.00
N HIS A 47 5.17 6.67 -0.14
CA HIS A 47 4.63 7.92 0.41
C HIS A 47 3.26 8.25 -0.19
N LYS A 48 3.13 8.19 -1.52
CA LYS A 48 1.86 8.42 -2.21
C LYS A 48 0.78 7.45 -1.75
N LEU A 49 1.14 6.18 -1.55
CA LEU A 49 0.25 5.17 -0.98
C LEU A 49 -0.22 5.56 0.42
N GLY A 50 0.68 6.01 1.30
CA GLY A 50 0.32 6.49 2.63
C GLY A 50 -0.62 7.70 2.62
N ASP A 51 -0.38 8.65 1.72
CA ASP A 51 -1.27 9.81 1.52
C ASP A 51 -2.67 9.39 1.06
N MET A 52 -2.74 8.41 0.16
CA MET A 52 -4.01 7.86 -0.32
C MET A 52 -4.77 7.12 0.80
N LEU A 53 -4.09 6.31 1.61
CA LEU A 53 -4.71 5.65 2.75
C LEU A 53 -5.24 6.65 3.78
N THR A 54 -4.51 7.75 4.00
CA THR A 54 -4.95 8.85 4.88
C THR A 54 -6.19 9.55 4.32
N GLN A 55 -6.26 9.76 3.01
CA GLN A 55 -7.46 10.30 2.36
C GLN A 55 -8.65 9.34 2.48
N VAL A 56 -8.45 8.04 2.30
CA VAL A 56 -9.51 7.04 2.52
C VAL A 56 -9.98 7.07 3.97
N ASP A 57 -9.08 7.17 4.95
CA ASP A 57 -9.45 7.27 6.38
C ASP A 57 -10.27 8.53 6.71
N GLN A 58 -10.05 9.64 5.99
CA GLN A 58 -10.85 10.85 6.16
C GLN A 58 -12.29 10.68 5.65
N VAL A 59 -12.46 9.91 4.58
CA VAL A 59 -13.77 9.65 3.95
C VAL A 59 -14.51 8.51 4.67
N ASN A 60 -13.79 7.47 5.07
CA ASN A 60 -14.31 6.33 5.80
C ASN A 60 -13.48 6.02 7.05
N PRO A 61 -13.68 6.78 8.15
CA PRO A 61 -12.92 6.60 9.37
C PRO A 61 -13.26 5.27 10.06
N GLY A 62 -12.26 4.64 10.64
CA GLY A 62 -12.41 3.37 11.37
C GLY A 62 -12.19 2.12 10.51
N GLU A 63 -11.74 2.29 9.26
CA GLU A 63 -11.27 1.17 8.47
C GLU A 63 -9.92 0.63 8.97
N GLU A 64 -9.81 -0.69 8.91
CA GLU A 64 -8.62 -1.42 9.36
C GLU A 64 -8.16 -2.42 8.29
N ILE A 65 -6.84 -2.52 8.13
CA ILE A 65 -6.19 -3.49 7.27
C ILE A 65 -5.65 -4.62 8.14
N LYS A 66 -6.05 -5.85 7.83
CA LYS A 66 -5.51 -7.06 8.45
C LYS A 66 -4.18 -7.41 7.79
N VAL A 67 -3.12 -7.28 8.57
CA VAL A 67 -1.74 -7.52 8.16
C VAL A 67 -1.24 -8.77 8.88
N THR A 68 -0.56 -9.65 8.15
CA THR A 68 0.05 -10.84 8.74
C THR A 68 1.53 -10.59 8.91
N ASP A 69 2.01 -10.73 10.14
CA ASP A 69 3.43 -10.66 10.48
C ASP A 69 4.17 -11.89 9.92
N HIS A 70 5.50 -11.82 9.84
CA HIS A 70 6.36 -12.95 9.46
C HIS A 70 6.17 -14.17 10.38
N ASP A 71 5.79 -13.97 11.64
CA ASP A 71 5.41 -15.04 12.59
C ASP A 71 4.02 -15.65 12.31
N GLY A 72 3.34 -15.27 11.23
CA GLY A 72 1.99 -15.74 10.89
C GLY A 72 0.88 -15.14 11.77
N LYS A 73 1.21 -14.16 12.62
CA LYS A 73 0.24 -13.47 13.49
C LYS A 73 -0.50 -12.40 12.72
N VAL A 74 -1.82 -12.51 12.66
CA VAL A 74 -2.68 -11.49 12.06
C VAL A 74 -2.88 -10.35 13.06
N ARG A 75 -2.59 -9.12 12.64
CA ARG A 75 -2.86 -7.89 13.39
C ARG A 75 -3.70 -6.96 12.51
N ALA A 76 -4.70 -6.34 13.10
CA ALA A 76 -5.43 -5.26 12.46
C ALA A 76 -4.69 -3.94 12.74
N PHE A 77 -4.47 -3.14 11.70
CA PHE A 77 -3.93 -1.80 11.81
C PHE A 77 -4.89 -0.83 11.15
N SER A 78 -5.07 0.34 11.75
CA SER A 78 -5.82 1.42 11.11
C SER A 78 -5.13 1.91 9.83
N LEU A 79 -5.88 2.51 8.92
CA LEU A 79 -5.32 3.09 7.69
C LEU A 79 -4.21 4.12 7.97
N LYS A 80 -4.35 4.93 9.03
CA LYS A 80 -3.32 5.86 9.49
C LYS A 80 -2.04 5.17 9.97
N GLU A 81 -2.18 4.06 10.69
CA GLU A 81 -1.02 3.28 11.13
C GLU A 81 -0.29 2.66 9.93
N VAL A 82 -1.04 2.09 8.99
CA VAL A 82 -0.45 1.52 7.77
C VAL A 82 0.23 2.62 6.94
N ALA A 83 -0.38 3.80 6.80
CA ALA A 83 0.24 4.95 6.14
C ALA A 83 1.59 5.34 6.76
N LYS A 84 1.66 5.36 8.10
CA LYS A 84 2.92 5.62 8.83
C LYS A 84 3.94 4.50 8.63
N MET A 85 3.49 3.25 8.57
CA MET A 85 4.38 2.10 8.36
C MET A 85 4.92 2.04 6.92
N LEU A 86 4.21 2.59 5.94
CA LEU A 86 4.67 2.71 4.55
C LEU A 86 5.83 3.71 4.37
N SER A 87 6.09 4.57 5.35
CA SER A 87 7.31 5.40 5.37
C SER A 87 8.54 4.65 5.89
N ASP A 88 8.36 3.46 6.48
CA ASP A 88 9.42 2.64 7.04
C ASP A 88 9.66 1.39 6.19
N ALA A 89 10.71 1.43 5.36
CA ALA A 89 11.07 0.34 4.46
C ALA A 89 11.29 -1.02 5.17
N LYS A 90 11.69 -1.01 6.45
CA LYS A 90 11.85 -2.24 7.23
C LYS A 90 10.48 -2.86 7.51
N LYS A 91 9.53 -2.04 7.97
CA LYS A 91 8.15 -2.49 8.25
C LYS A 91 7.42 -2.93 6.99
N ILE A 92 7.64 -2.27 5.86
CA ILE A 92 7.05 -2.67 4.57
C ILE A 92 7.40 -4.13 4.24
N ARG A 93 8.67 -4.52 4.45
CA ARG A 93 9.11 -5.90 4.21
C ARG A 93 8.66 -6.87 5.30
N GLU A 94 8.82 -6.48 6.57
CA GLU A 94 8.48 -7.30 7.75
C GLU A 94 7.01 -7.74 7.73
N PHE A 95 6.13 -6.84 7.33
CA PHE A 95 4.68 -7.04 7.34
C PHE A 95 4.08 -7.25 5.95
N GLN A 96 4.90 -7.38 4.90
CA GLN A 96 4.44 -7.50 3.51
C GLN A 96 3.35 -6.47 3.14
N LEU A 97 3.52 -5.22 3.59
CA LEU A 97 2.42 -4.23 3.63
C LEU A 97 1.79 -4.00 2.26
N ILE A 98 2.60 -3.99 1.20
CA ILE A 98 2.13 -3.77 -0.16
C ILE A 98 1.12 -4.84 -0.59
N ASP A 99 1.35 -6.10 -0.25
CA ASP A 99 0.45 -7.20 -0.61
C ASP A 99 -0.84 -7.16 0.20
N HIS A 100 -0.76 -6.78 1.49
CA HIS A 100 -1.95 -6.64 2.33
C HIS A 100 -2.81 -5.44 1.94
N VAL A 101 -2.19 -4.31 1.57
CA VAL A 101 -2.89 -3.12 1.07
C VAL A 101 -3.53 -3.42 -0.30
N ASP A 102 -2.84 -4.12 -1.19
CA ASP A 102 -3.36 -4.56 -2.50
C ASP A 102 -4.63 -5.42 -2.34
N LYS A 103 -4.57 -6.42 -1.45
CA LYS A 103 -5.72 -7.30 -1.15
C LYS A 103 -6.88 -6.54 -0.52
N TRP A 104 -6.60 -5.66 0.44
CA TRP A 104 -7.64 -4.85 1.06
C TRP A 104 -8.32 -3.94 0.04
N ALA A 105 -7.54 -3.23 -0.78
CA ALA A 105 -8.08 -2.34 -1.80
C ALA A 105 -8.88 -3.10 -2.87
N SER A 106 -8.42 -4.29 -3.26
CA SER A 106 -9.16 -5.16 -4.19
C SER A 106 -10.50 -5.62 -3.61
N ALA A 107 -10.51 -6.05 -2.35
CA ALA A 107 -11.74 -6.46 -1.67
C ALA A 107 -12.75 -5.28 -1.52
N LYS A 108 -12.26 -4.05 -1.50
CA LYS A 108 -13.07 -2.82 -1.43
C LYS A 108 -13.55 -2.33 -2.81
N ALA A 109 -12.81 -2.65 -3.87
CA ALA A 109 -13.21 -2.33 -5.24
C ALA A 109 -14.25 -3.32 -5.80
N GLU A 110 -14.37 -4.51 -5.21
CA GLU A 110 -15.33 -5.56 -5.61
C GLU A 110 -16.66 -5.52 -4.85
N GLY A 111 -16.77 -4.72 -3.77
CA GLY A 111 -17.94 -4.65 -2.88
C GLY A 111 -18.65 -3.32 -2.91
#